data_AF-A0A2H9M7D1-F1
#
_entry.id   AF-A0A2H9M7D1-F1
#
_cell.length_a   1.000
_cell.length_b   1.000
_cell.length_c   1.000
_cell.angle_alpha   90.00
_cell.angle_beta   90.00
_cell.angle_gamma   90.00
#
_symmetry.space_group_name_H-M   'P 1'
#
loop_
_entity.id
_entity.type
_entity.pdbx_description
1 polymer ?
#
loop_
_entity_poly.entity_id
_entity_poly.type
_entity_poly.pdbx_seq_one_letter_code
_entity_poly.pdbx_strand_id
1 'polypeptide(L)'
;MRNGEKFQRVQISKKEYYELVVVEKKIKSAKALKRVRAFKLMYAGWKYGKIADFLSVTNNTLSNWIKIYNNGGVSALLMFQYKGGQSKLNKTQLSELKKETGKGSFAYAKAAKKYIEDKYKITYHLNHVQKILKKNFVYPLKKPERSQVKPLL
;
A
#
# COMPACT_ATOMS: atom_id res chain seq x y z
N MET A 1 3.35 -19.44 -9.74
CA MET A 1 4.83 -19.44 -9.83
C MET A 1 5.23 -18.64 -11.07
N ARG A 2 6.30 -17.84 -11.03
CA ARG A 2 7.03 -17.50 -12.27
C ARG A 2 7.99 -18.67 -12.45
N ASN A 3 7.79 -19.46 -13.50
CA ASN A 3 8.50 -20.71 -13.73
C ASN A 3 10.02 -20.45 -13.85
N GLY A 4 10.84 -21.19 -13.09
CA GLY A 4 12.28 -21.33 -13.37
C GLY A 4 13.30 -20.72 -12.40
N GLU A 5 12.94 -19.86 -11.44
CA GLU A 5 13.94 -19.34 -10.48
C GLU A 5 14.34 -20.43 -9.45
N LYS A 6 15.61 -20.86 -9.48
CA LYS A 6 16.19 -21.70 -8.42
C LYS A 6 16.07 -20.98 -7.08
N PHE A 7 15.54 -21.67 -6.08
CA PHE A 7 15.35 -21.08 -4.76
C PHE A 7 16.69 -20.93 -4.05
N GLN A 8 17.18 -19.69 -3.96
CA GLN A 8 18.52 -19.41 -3.45
C GLN A 8 18.55 -19.56 -1.93
N ARG A 9 19.50 -20.36 -1.42
CA ARG A 9 19.71 -20.45 0.02
C ARG A 9 20.31 -19.14 0.54
N VAL A 10 19.60 -18.46 1.44
CA VAL A 10 20.14 -17.30 2.14
C VAL A 10 21.20 -17.74 3.15
N GLN A 11 22.29 -16.98 3.21
CA GLN A 11 23.32 -17.13 4.23
C GLN A 11 23.05 -16.10 5.32
N ILE A 12 22.92 -16.57 6.56
CA ILE A 12 22.65 -15.73 7.72
C ILE A 12 23.80 -15.95 8.70
N SER A 13 24.57 -14.91 8.98
CA SER A 13 25.67 -14.98 9.95
C SER A 13 25.15 -15.15 11.38
N LYS A 14 26.01 -15.65 12.28
CA LYS A 14 25.67 -15.71 13.72
C LYS A 14 25.25 -14.34 14.26
N LYS A 15 25.93 -13.27 13.84
CA LYS A 15 25.62 -11.89 14.24
C LYS A 15 24.20 -11.50 13.82
N GLU A 16 23.85 -11.69 12.54
CA GLU A 16 22.51 -11.38 12.03
C GLU A 16 21.43 -12.25 12.67
N TYR A 17 21.74 -13.50 12.99
CA TYR A 17 20.83 -14.35 13.77
C TYR A 17 20.55 -13.76 15.16
N TYR A 18 21.57 -13.29 15.87
CA TYR A 18 21.36 -12.60 17.16
C TYR A 18 20.54 -11.32 17.00
N GLU A 19 20.75 -10.54 15.93
CA GLU A 19 19.92 -9.38 15.62
C GLU A 19 18.44 -9.78 15.44
N LEU A 20 18.16 -10.86 14.69
CA LEU A 20 16.80 -11.39 14.52
C LEU A 20 16.16 -11.78 15.86
N VAL A 21 16.92 -12.41 16.77
CA VAL A 21 16.44 -12.79 18.11
C VAL A 21 16.09 -11.57 18.95
N VAL A 22 16.94 -10.54 18.94
CA VAL A 22 16.71 -9.30 19.69
C VAL A 22 15.49 -8.56 19.16
N VAL A 23 15.37 -8.48 17.83
CA VAL A 23 14.27 -7.79 17.15
C VAL A 23 12.93 -8.50 17.38
N GLU A 24 12.89 -9.84 17.35
CA GLU A 24 11.65 -10.61 17.54
C GLU A 24 10.92 -10.21 18.83
N LYS A 25 11.67 -10.00 19.92
CA LYS A 25 11.13 -9.60 21.24
C LYS A 25 10.46 -8.23 21.23
N LYS A 26 10.81 -7.35 20.29
CA LYS A 26 10.34 -5.97 20.21
C LYS A 26 9.25 -5.75 19.14
N ILE A 27 9.05 -6.72 18.24
CA ILE A 27 8.11 -6.60 17.13
C ILE A 27 6.66 -6.67 17.63
N LYS A 28 5.85 -5.67 17.26
CA LYS A 28 4.39 -5.69 17.43
C LYS A 28 3.63 -6.08 16.15
N SER A 29 4.24 -5.92 14.98
CA SER A 29 3.62 -6.22 13.70
C SER A 29 3.68 -7.71 13.37
N ALA A 30 2.52 -8.36 13.25
CA ALA A 30 2.42 -9.76 12.84
C ALA A 30 3.13 -10.04 11.51
N LYS A 31 3.12 -9.06 10.58
CA LYS A 31 3.80 -9.18 9.28
C LYS A 31 5.32 -9.16 9.42
N ALA A 32 5.86 -8.29 10.27
CA ALA A 32 7.29 -8.25 10.56
C ALA A 32 7.72 -9.53 11.30
N LEU A 33 6.89 -10.00 12.23
CA LEU A 33 7.15 -11.20 13.01
C LEU A 33 7.27 -12.45 12.12
N LYS A 34 6.36 -12.61 11.15
CA LYS A 34 6.44 -13.70 10.16
C LYS A 34 7.76 -13.68 9.37
N ARG A 35 8.20 -12.48 8.93
CA ARG A 35 9.48 -12.33 8.22
C ARG A 35 10.65 -12.77 9.10
N VAL A 36 10.74 -12.26 10.33
CA VAL A 36 11.82 -12.63 11.26
C VAL A 36 11.84 -14.12 11.54
N ARG A 37 10.68 -14.72 11.82
CA ARG A 37 10.56 -16.16 12.07
C ARG A 37 10.98 -17.01 10.88
N ALA A 38 10.68 -16.59 9.65
CA ALA A 38 11.14 -17.30 8.46
C ALA A 38 12.68 -17.38 8.44
N PHE A 39 13.37 -16.29 8.69
CA PHE A 39 14.84 -16.26 8.67
C PHE A 39 15.46 -17.06 9.82
N LYS A 40 14.86 -17.03 11.01
CA LYS A 40 15.29 -17.90 12.12
C LYS A 40 15.16 -19.39 11.77
N LEU A 41 14.07 -19.79 11.10
CA LEU A 41 13.88 -21.16 10.64
C LEU A 41 14.87 -21.53 9.52
N MET A 42 15.16 -20.61 8.61
CA MET A 42 16.20 -20.79 7.57
C MET A 42 17.58 -21.00 8.21
N TYR A 43 17.94 -20.19 9.22
CA TYR A 43 19.18 -20.36 9.98
C TYR A 43 19.23 -21.71 10.70
N ALA A 44 18.09 -22.17 11.23
CA ALA A 44 17.95 -23.50 11.83
C ALA A 44 17.95 -24.66 10.81
N GLY A 45 18.18 -24.39 9.52
CA GLY A 45 18.31 -25.40 8.48
C GLY A 45 16.99 -25.94 7.92
N TRP A 46 15.86 -25.31 8.22
CA TRP A 46 14.56 -25.77 7.71
C TRP A 46 14.47 -25.63 6.19
N LYS A 47 13.86 -26.64 5.55
CA LYS A 47 13.55 -26.58 4.11
C LYS A 47 12.51 -25.49 3.85
N TYR A 48 12.71 -24.73 2.78
CA TYR A 48 11.89 -23.55 2.50
C TYR A 48 10.42 -23.85 2.24
N GLY A 49 10.11 -24.97 1.59
CA GLY A 49 8.72 -25.42 1.45
C GLY A 49 8.05 -25.62 2.82
N LYS A 50 8.75 -26.25 3.78
CA LYS A 50 8.23 -26.44 5.14
C LYS A 50 8.06 -25.12 5.89
N ILE A 51 8.96 -24.15 5.68
CA ILE A 51 8.81 -22.80 6.25
C ILE A 51 7.59 -22.09 5.64
N ALA A 52 7.39 -22.21 4.33
CA ALA A 52 6.27 -21.60 3.62
C ALA A 52 4.94 -22.16 4.13
N ASP A 53 4.84 -23.49 4.25
CA ASP A 53 3.68 -24.19 4.80
C ASP A 53 3.40 -23.74 6.25
N PHE A 54 4.44 -23.78 7.11
CA PHE A 54 4.33 -23.44 8.53
C PHE A 54 3.89 -21.99 8.78
N LEU A 55 4.36 -21.04 7.96
CA LEU A 55 4.00 -19.62 8.09
C LEU A 55 2.73 -19.24 7.29
N SER A 56 2.16 -20.20 6.57
CA SER A 56 1.05 -20.04 5.64
C SER A 56 1.33 -18.93 4.62
N VAL A 57 2.47 -19.03 3.94
CA VAL A 57 2.89 -18.13 2.86
C VAL A 57 3.32 -18.92 1.64
N THR A 58 3.43 -18.25 0.49
CA THR A 58 3.93 -18.91 -0.72
C THR A 58 5.45 -18.91 -0.76
N ASN A 59 6.01 -19.86 -1.52
CA ASN A 59 7.42 -19.86 -1.89
C ASN A 59 7.86 -18.51 -2.48
N ASN A 60 7.07 -17.90 -3.37
CA ASN A 60 7.36 -16.56 -3.91
C ASN A 60 7.46 -15.48 -2.82
N THR A 61 6.65 -15.58 -1.76
CA THR A 61 6.70 -14.65 -0.63
C THR A 61 8.04 -14.77 0.10
N LEU A 62 8.51 -15.99 0.36
CA LEU A 62 9.82 -16.23 0.95
C LEU A 62 10.95 -15.71 0.04
N SER A 63 10.90 -15.96 -1.28
CA SER A 63 11.90 -15.44 -2.23
C SER A 63 11.99 -13.92 -2.18
N ASN A 64 10.85 -13.24 -2.10
CA ASN A 64 10.81 -11.78 -1.99
C ASN A 64 11.44 -11.30 -0.68
N TRP A 65 11.21 -12.00 0.43
CA TRP A 65 11.85 -11.63 1.70
C TRP A 65 13.36 -11.86 1.67
N ILE A 66 13.83 -12.93 1.02
CA ILE A 66 15.26 -13.18 0.78
C ILE A 66 15.88 -12.06 -0.06
N LYS A 67 15.22 -11.64 -1.16
CA LYS A 67 15.68 -10.50 -1.97
C LYS A 67 15.80 -9.21 -1.14
N ILE A 68 14.81 -8.93 -0.29
CA ILE A 68 14.84 -7.76 0.62
C ILE A 68 16.02 -7.85 1.60
N TYR A 69 16.22 -9.02 2.21
CA TYR A 69 17.31 -9.25 3.16
C TYR A 69 18.68 -9.13 2.49
N ASN A 70 18.89 -9.74 1.32
CA ASN A 70 20.17 -9.65 0.61
C ASN A 70 20.55 -8.20 0.26
N ASN A 71 19.56 -7.31 0.11
CA ASN A 71 19.80 -5.90 -0.22
C ASN A 71 20.09 -5.01 1.00
N GLY A 72 19.83 -5.45 2.24
CA GLY A 72 20.00 -4.57 3.41
C GLY A 72 19.82 -5.22 4.79
N GLY A 73 20.03 -6.52 4.86
CA GLY A 73 20.03 -7.34 6.07
C GLY A 73 18.72 -7.30 6.86
N VAL A 74 18.86 -7.47 8.18
CA VAL A 74 17.76 -7.47 9.14
C VAL A 74 16.99 -6.14 9.12
N SER A 75 17.68 -5.01 8.96
CA SER A 75 17.04 -3.69 8.88
C SER A 75 16.05 -3.60 7.71
N ALA A 76 16.50 -3.97 6.49
CA ALA A 76 15.63 -3.95 5.31
C ALA A 76 14.44 -4.92 5.46
N LEU A 77 14.63 -6.05 6.13
CA LEU A 77 13.57 -7.04 6.37
C LEU A 77 12.40 -6.46 7.20
N LEU A 78 12.70 -5.53 8.11
CA LEU A 78 11.74 -4.85 8.98
C LEU A 78 11.09 -3.62 8.34
N MET A 79 11.73 -3.06 7.31
CA MET A 79 11.18 -1.93 6.58
C MET A 79 10.00 -2.37 5.69
N PHE A 80 8.92 -1.61 5.79
CA PHE A 80 7.80 -1.70 4.85
C PHE A 80 7.73 -0.37 4.08
N GLN A 81 8.11 -0.39 2.81
CA GLN A 81 7.98 0.78 1.94
C GLN A 81 6.52 0.96 1.48
N TYR A 82 5.63 1.26 2.43
CA TYR A 82 4.28 1.71 2.08
C TYR A 82 4.35 3.11 1.50
N LYS A 83 4.65 3.20 0.20
CA LYS A 83 4.35 4.43 -0.55
C LYS A 83 2.84 4.44 -0.73
N GLY A 84 2.14 5.28 0.01
CA GLY A 84 0.75 5.59 -0.30
C GLY A 84 0.66 5.96 -1.79
N GLY A 85 -0.44 5.58 -2.45
CA GLY A 85 -0.63 5.92 -3.86
C GLY A 85 -0.41 7.42 -4.07
N GLN A 86 0.47 7.77 -5.00
CA GLN A 86 0.73 9.15 -5.36
C GLN A 86 -0.58 9.75 -5.89
N SER A 87 -1.03 10.86 -5.29
CA SER A 87 -2.14 11.63 -5.83
C SER A 87 -1.73 12.18 -7.19
N LYS A 88 -2.59 12.06 -8.22
CA LYS A 88 -2.35 12.71 -9.52
C LYS A 88 -2.32 14.23 -9.39
N LEU A 89 -3.07 14.81 -8.44
CA LEU A 89 -2.96 16.22 -8.09
C LEU A 89 -1.70 16.46 -7.29
N ASN A 90 -0.90 17.43 -7.73
CA ASN A 90 0.21 17.96 -6.96
C ASN A 90 -0.28 18.86 -5.80
N LYS A 91 0.64 19.28 -4.92
CA LYS A 91 0.31 20.08 -3.73
C LYS A 91 -0.35 21.42 -4.08
N THR A 92 0.10 22.09 -5.13
CA THR A 92 -0.44 23.38 -5.58
C THR A 92 -1.86 23.23 -6.10
N GLN A 93 -2.09 22.27 -6.99
CA GLN A 93 -3.42 21.94 -7.53
C GLN A 93 -4.40 21.54 -6.43
N LEU A 94 -3.94 20.79 -5.43
CA LEU A 94 -4.76 20.42 -4.27
C LEU A 94 -5.13 21.65 -3.41
N SER A 95 -4.20 22.59 -3.23
CA SER A 95 -4.44 23.84 -2.50
C SER A 95 -5.41 24.76 -3.23
N GLU A 96 -5.31 24.87 -4.55
CA GLU A 96 -6.29 25.61 -5.34
C GLU A 96 -7.67 24.98 -5.29
N LEU A 97 -7.74 23.65 -5.44
CA LEU A 97 -9.00 22.92 -5.30
C LEU A 97 -9.62 23.14 -3.92
N LYS A 98 -8.81 23.25 -2.85
CA LYS A 98 -9.26 23.61 -1.50
C LYS A 98 -9.92 24.98 -1.46
N LYS A 99 -9.26 26.00 -2.04
CA LYS A 99 -9.77 27.37 -2.07
C LYS A 99 -11.11 27.43 -2.80
N GLU A 100 -11.22 26.79 -3.96
CA GLU A 100 -12.48 26.76 -4.72
C GLU A 100 -13.58 26.00 -3.99
N THR A 101 -13.25 24.89 -3.33
CA THR A 101 -14.24 24.17 -2.51
C THR A 101 -14.72 25.01 -1.33
N GLY A 102 -13.83 25.76 -0.66
CA GLY A 102 -14.17 26.64 0.46
C GLY A 102 -15.06 27.82 0.09
N LYS A 103 -15.04 28.26 -1.17
CA LYS A 103 -15.95 29.29 -1.71
C LYS A 103 -17.36 28.76 -2.01
N GLY A 104 -17.58 27.45 -1.91
CA GLY A 104 -18.84 26.82 -2.33
C GLY A 104 -18.96 26.63 -3.85
N SER A 105 -17.86 26.73 -4.61
CA SER A 105 -17.87 26.62 -6.09
C SER A 105 -18.35 25.27 -6.63
N PHE A 106 -18.52 24.24 -5.77
CA PHE A 106 -18.95 22.90 -6.17
C PHE A 106 -20.19 22.43 -5.40
N ALA A 107 -21.32 22.30 -6.09
CA ALA A 107 -22.55 21.73 -5.52
C ALA A 107 -22.43 20.21 -5.25
N TYR A 108 -21.64 19.49 -6.05
CA TYR A 108 -21.49 18.03 -5.98
C TYR A 108 -20.12 17.57 -6.50
N ALA A 109 -19.68 16.36 -6.12
CA ALA A 109 -18.36 15.82 -6.47
C ALA A 109 -18.14 15.70 -7.99
N LYS A 110 -19.22 15.60 -8.78
CA LYS A 110 -19.16 15.60 -10.24
C LYS A 110 -18.71 16.95 -10.81
N ALA A 111 -19.08 18.07 -10.17
CA ALA A 111 -18.61 19.41 -10.54
C ALA A 111 -17.11 19.56 -10.25
N ALA A 112 -16.66 19.10 -9.07
CA ALA A 112 -15.24 19.08 -8.74
C ALA A 112 -14.44 18.17 -9.70
N LYS A 113 -14.97 17.00 -10.10
CA LYS A 113 -14.35 16.14 -11.13
C LYS A 113 -14.16 16.91 -12.43
N LYS A 114 -15.23 17.54 -12.92
CA LYS A 114 -15.20 18.31 -14.17
C LYS A 114 -14.20 19.46 -14.10
N TYR A 115 -14.18 20.20 -12.99
CA TYR A 115 -13.19 21.27 -12.77
C TYR A 115 -11.73 20.77 -12.81
N ILE A 116 -11.44 19.64 -12.15
CA ILE A 116 -10.11 19.03 -12.17
C ILE A 116 -9.72 18.61 -13.59
N GLU A 117 -10.67 18.04 -14.33
CA GLU A 117 -10.47 17.59 -15.71
C GLU A 117 -10.26 18.77 -16.67
N ASP A 118 -11.08 19.81 -16.56
CA ASP A 118 -11.02 20.98 -17.42
C ASP A 118 -9.75 21.80 -17.18
N LYS A 119 -9.42 22.07 -15.89
CA LYS A 119 -8.33 22.96 -15.49
C LYS A 119 -6.96 22.28 -15.45
N TYR A 120 -6.89 21.04 -14.97
CA TYR A 120 -5.61 20.34 -14.79
C TYR A 120 -5.37 19.21 -15.79
N LYS A 121 -6.34 18.91 -16.66
CA LYS A 121 -6.30 17.78 -17.62
C LYS A 121 -6.05 16.43 -16.95
N ILE A 122 -6.47 16.30 -15.69
CA ILE A 122 -6.32 15.07 -14.90
C ILE A 122 -7.67 14.36 -14.80
N THR A 123 -7.72 13.11 -15.26
CA THR A 123 -8.93 12.28 -15.11
C THR A 123 -8.87 11.43 -13.84
N TYR A 124 -9.93 11.52 -13.04
CA TYR A 124 -10.18 10.67 -11.88
C TYR A 124 -11.51 9.92 -12.01
N HIS A 125 -11.58 8.74 -11.38
CA HIS A 125 -12.87 8.14 -11.08
C HIS A 125 -13.63 8.97 -10.03
N LEU A 126 -14.95 9.07 -10.13
CA LEU A 126 -15.77 9.90 -9.23
C LEU A 126 -15.55 9.55 -7.75
N ASN A 127 -15.46 8.25 -7.42
CA ASN A 127 -15.17 7.79 -6.05
C ASN A 127 -13.82 8.32 -5.52
N HIS A 128 -12.83 8.49 -6.40
CA HIS A 128 -11.53 9.03 -6.01
C HIS A 128 -11.64 10.53 -5.70
N VAL A 129 -12.39 11.29 -6.52
CA VAL A 129 -12.68 12.70 -6.25
C VAL A 129 -13.43 12.86 -4.93
N GLN A 130 -14.44 12.04 -4.65
CA GLN A 130 -15.14 12.05 -3.37
C GLN A 130 -14.20 11.77 -2.17
N LYS A 131 -13.28 10.81 -2.31
CA LYS A 131 -12.26 10.53 -1.28
C LYS A 131 -11.32 11.71 -1.08
N ILE A 132 -10.86 12.37 -2.16
CA ILE A 132 -10.05 13.59 -2.09
C ILE A 132 -10.84 14.68 -1.35
N LEU A 133 -12.11 14.89 -1.71
CA LEU A 133 -12.93 15.94 -1.11
C LEU A 133 -13.15 15.69 0.39
N LYS A 134 -13.56 14.46 0.77
CA LYS A 134 -13.77 14.07 2.17
C LYS A 134 -12.50 14.15 3.02
N LYS A 135 -11.34 13.77 2.46
CA LYS A 135 -10.09 13.74 3.21
C LYS A 135 -9.50 15.14 3.44
N ASN A 136 -9.72 16.07 2.53
CA ASN A 136 -8.98 17.34 2.52
C ASN A 136 -9.86 18.58 2.82
N PHE A 137 -11.20 18.47 2.74
CA PHE A 137 -12.13 19.61 2.80
C PHE A 137 -13.32 19.34 3.74
N VAL A 138 -14.01 20.41 4.15
CA VAL A 138 -15.28 20.32 4.92
C VAL A 138 -16.37 19.83 3.97
N TYR A 139 -16.82 18.59 4.17
CA TYR A 139 -17.74 17.90 3.26
C TYR A 139 -19.16 17.86 3.83
N PRO A 140 -20.11 18.58 3.22
CA PRO A 140 -21.40 17.96 2.95
C PRO A 140 -21.85 18.34 1.53
N LEU A 141 -21.39 17.59 0.54
CA LEU A 141 -21.98 17.71 -0.79
C LEU A 141 -23.40 17.12 -0.74
N LYS A 142 -24.41 17.86 -1.21
CA LYS A 142 -25.78 17.33 -1.35
C LYS A 142 -25.71 16.03 -2.18
N LYS A 143 -26.41 14.98 -1.74
CA LYS A 143 -26.49 13.71 -2.51
C LYS A 143 -27.04 14.05 -3.90
N PRO A 144 -26.44 13.55 -4.99
CA PRO A 144 -27.03 13.73 -6.31
C PRO A 144 -28.41 13.08 -6.30
N GLU A 145 -29.44 13.83 -6.70
CA GLU A 145 -30.75 13.24 -6.96
C GLU A 145 -30.59 12.18 -8.04
N ARG A 146 -31.12 10.97 -7.80
CA ARG A 146 -31.27 9.98 -8.85
C ARG A 146 -32.24 10.58 -9.86
N SER A 147 -31.75 10.86 -11.06
CA SER A 147 -32.60 11.19 -12.21
C SER A 147 -33.63 10.07 -12.37
N GLN A 148 -34.87 10.34 -11.99
CA GLN A 148 -35.99 9.47 -12.31
C GLN A 148 -36.13 9.49 -13.83
N VAL A 149 -35.76 8.38 -14.45
CA VAL A 149 -36.06 8.15 -15.87
C VAL A 149 -37.58 8.06 -15.94
N LYS A 150 -38.25 9.07 -16.48
CA LYS A 150 -39.68 9.00 -16.78
C LYS A 150 -39.87 7.93 -17.87
N PRO A 151 -40.79 6.96 -17.69
CA PRO A 151 -41.10 6.04 -18.77
C PRO A 151 -41.71 6.82 -19.93
N LEU A 152 -41.28 6.50 -21.15
CA LEU A 152 -41.88 6.99 -22.38
C LEU A 152 -43.30 6.42 -22.46
N LEU A 153 -44.29 7.31 -22.61
CA LEU A 153 -45.67 6.95 -22.98
C LEU A 153 -45.71 6.49 -24.44
#